data_AF-A0A445LEC7-F1
#
_entry.id   AF-A0A445LEC7-F1
#
_cell.length_a   1.000
_cell.length_b   1.000
_cell.length_c   1.000
_cell.angle_alpha   90.00
_cell.angle_beta   90.00
_cell.angle_gamma   90.00
#
_symmetry.space_group_name_H-M   'P 1'
#
loop_
_entity.id
_entity.type
_entity.pdbx_description
1 polymer ?
#
loop_
_entity_poly.entity_id
_entity_poly.type
_entity_poly.pdbx_seq_one_letter_code
_entity_poly.pdbx_strand_id
1 'polypeptide(L)'
;MEAVTGSHHFSTLSLSFSHNKTLRSSSAKSIRLSSPSTNASLSSRNWFAKEVWGWVNSNSKGVAVRRYTRGVVVRAEMFGQLTSGLETAWNKLKGEEVLSKENIVEPMRDIRRALLEADVSLPVVRRFVQSVSDQAVGVGVIRGVRPDQQLVKIVHEELVQLMGGEVSELVFAKSGPTVILLAGLQGVGKTTVCAKLANYLKKQGKSCMLVAGDVYRPAAIDQLAILGKQVDVPVYTAGTDVKPSEIAKQGLEEAKKKKIDVVIVDTAGRLQIDKTMMDELKEVKKALNPTEVLLVVDAMTGQEAAALVTTFNLEIGITGAILTKLDGDSRGGAALSVKEVSGKPIKLVGRGERMEDLEPFYPDRMAGRILGMGDVLSFVEKAQQVMRQEDAEELQKKIMSAKFDFNDFLKQTRTVAKMGSVSRVIGMIPGMGKVTPAQIRDAEKNLLNMEAMIEAMTPEEREKPELLAESPVRRKRVAQDSGKTEQQVSQLVAQLFQMRVRMKNLMGVMESGSLPTLSNLEEALKAEEKVISFSTYMIFNNF
;
A
#
# COMPACT_ATOMS: atom_id res chain seq x y z
N MET A 1 78.53 -6.61 -16.23
CA MET A 1 78.48 -7.10 -17.62
C MET A 1 77.70 -6.08 -18.42
N GLU A 2 78.46 -5.37 -19.25
CA GLU A 2 78.13 -4.71 -20.53
C GLU A 2 76.92 -3.77 -20.66
N ALA A 3 77.30 -2.53 -20.99
CA ALA A 3 76.54 -1.50 -21.68
C ALA A 3 76.28 -1.86 -23.16
N VAL A 4 75.64 -0.93 -23.89
CA VAL A 4 75.67 -0.64 -25.36
C VAL A 4 74.23 -0.28 -25.80
N THR A 5 73.84 1.00 -25.85
CA THR A 5 73.96 1.98 -26.95
C THR A 5 73.21 1.60 -28.24
N GLY A 6 72.46 2.54 -28.82
CA GLY A 6 72.11 2.48 -30.24
C GLY A 6 70.85 3.24 -30.67
N SER A 7 70.99 4.55 -30.84
CA SER A 7 70.11 5.44 -31.61
C SER A 7 70.29 5.29 -33.14
N HIS A 8 69.48 6.05 -33.91
CA HIS A 8 69.55 6.40 -35.36
C HIS A 8 68.59 5.62 -36.29
N HIS A 9 67.87 6.17 -37.28
CA HIS A 9 67.88 7.43 -38.07
C HIS A 9 66.45 7.69 -38.64
N PHE A 10 65.93 8.94 -38.68
CA PHE A 10 65.75 9.83 -39.88
C PHE A 10 64.99 9.21 -41.09
N SER A 11 63.98 9.81 -41.72
CA SER A 11 63.92 11.17 -42.29
C SER A 11 62.49 11.52 -42.79
N THR A 12 62.00 12.76 -42.55
CA THR A 12 61.63 13.85 -43.52
C THR A 12 60.42 13.58 -44.44
N LEU A 13 59.39 14.42 -44.51
CA LEU A 13 59.30 15.82 -44.98
C LEU A 13 58.00 16.45 -44.37
N SER A 14 58.01 17.61 -43.70
CA SER A 14 57.99 18.99 -44.24
C SER A 14 56.74 19.23 -45.13
N LEU A 15 55.91 20.26 -45.05
CA LEU A 15 55.91 21.68 -44.64
C LEU A 15 54.40 22.05 -44.49
N SER A 16 53.90 23.09 -43.82
CA SER A 16 54.44 24.40 -43.43
C SER A 16 53.38 25.16 -42.61
N PHE A 17 53.85 25.85 -41.56
CA PHE A 17 53.58 27.24 -41.14
C PHE A 17 52.12 27.77 -41.05
N SER A 18 51.76 28.61 -40.07
CA SER A 18 52.39 29.08 -38.83
C SER A 18 51.42 30.03 -38.11
N HIS A 19 51.50 30.01 -36.78
CA HIS A 19 51.51 31.16 -35.85
C HIS A 19 50.26 32.07 -35.83
N ASN A 20 49.80 32.62 -34.69
CA ASN A 20 50.46 32.86 -33.42
C ASN A 20 49.41 33.09 -32.32
N LYS A 21 49.79 32.82 -31.07
CA LYS A 21 49.16 33.40 -29.87
C LYS A 21 49.31 34.94 -29.94
N THR A 22 48.54 35.80 -29.28
CA THR A 22 48.49 36.00 -27.82
C THR A 22 47.63 37.26 -27.53
N LEU A 23 47.08 37.29 -26.31
CA LEU A 23 46.92 38.46 -25.40
C LEU A 23 45.83 39.53 -25.63
N ARG A 24 45.10 39.71 -24.51
CA ARG A 24 44.72 40.95 -23.81
C ARG A 24 43.32 41.53 -23.96
N SER A 25 42.80 41.82 -22.76
CA SER A 25 41.60 42.52 -22.34
C SER A 25 41.45 43.94 -22.87
N SER A 26 40.21 44.39 -23.05
CA SER A 26 39.76 45.72 -22.64
C SER A 26 38.23 45.86 -22.65
N SER A 27 37.78 46.67 -21.70
CA SER A 27 36.43 47.11 -21.36
C SER A 27 35.85 48.16 -22.33
N ALA A 28 34.51 48.24 -22.40
CA ALA A 28 33.69 49.43 -22.06
C ALA A 28 32.53 49.74 -23.05
N LYS A 29 31.33 49.95 -22.44
CA LYS A 29 30.27 50.95 -22.75
C LYS A 29 29.66 50.95 -24.17
N SER A 30 28.43 51.40 -24.45
CA SER A 30 27.23 51.88 -23.75
C SER A 30 26.33 52.37 -24.89
N ILE A 31 25.07 51.96 -25.02
CA ILE A 31 24.06 52.76 -25.74
C ILE A 31 22.74 52.72 -24.95
N ARG A 32 22.16 53.90 -24.73
CA ARG A 32 20.93 54.19 -23.99
C ARG A 32 20.02 55.07 -24.86
N LEU A 33 18.71 54.89 -24.62
CA LEU A 33 17.57 55.80 -24.80
C LEU A 33 17.14 56.24 -26.21
N SER A 34 15.84 56.07 -26.49
CA SER A 34 14.86 57.16 -26.29
C SER A 34 13.42 56.70 -26.58
N SER A 35 12.47 57.34 -25.88
CA SER A 35 11.02 57.25 -26.03
C SER A 35 10.47 58.67 -26.27
N PRO A 36 9.28 58.81 -26.88
CA PRO A 36 8.37 59.87 -26.42
C PRO A 36 6.88 59.47 -26.34
N SER A 37 6.22 60.14 -25.38
CA SER A 37 4.82 60.55 -25.13
C SER A 37 3.89 60.77 -26.35
N THR A 38 2.53 60.77 -26.33
CA THR A 38 1.48 61.12 -25.31
C THR A 38 0.04 60.81 -25.80
N ASN A 39 -0.88 60.56 -24.85
CA ASN A 39 -2.32 60.91 -24.72
C ASN A 39 -3.50 60.31 -25.56
N ALA A 40 -4.46 59.75 -24.79
CA ALA A 40 -5.92 60.01 -24.72
C ALA A 40 -6.97 59.02 -25.32
N SER A 41 -7.56 58.25 -24.39
CA SER A 41 -9.00 58.06 -24.11
C SER A 41 -9.86 56.97 -24.82
N LEU A 42 -10.58 56.24 -23.95
CA LEU A 42 -11.89 55.57 -24.07
C LEU A 42 -12.06 54.37 -25.03
N SER A 43 -12.15 53.16 -24.48
CA SER A 43 -13.44 52.51 -24.16
C SER A 43 -13.35 50.98 -23.96
N SER A 44 -14.20 50.50 -23.05
CA SER A 44 -14.84 49.18 -22.99
C SER A 44 -14.08 47.95 -22.41
N ARG A 45 -14.60 47.54 -21.23
CA ARG A 45 -14.94 46.16 -20.81
C ARG A 45 -13.80 45.19 -20.42
N ASN A 46 -13.40 45.31 -19.15
CA ASN A 46 -12.74 44.24 -18.38
C ASN A 46 -13.75 43.15 -17.95
N TRP A 47 -13.50 41.92 -18.39
CA TRP A 47 -14.23 40.68 -18.08
C TRP A 47 -13.73 39.97 -16.80
N PHE A 48 -13.02 40.67 -15.91
CA PHE A 48 -12.36 40.06 -14.74
C PHE A 48 -12.87 40.60 -13.38
N ALA A 49 -13.90 41.45 -13.36
CA ALA A 49 -14.42 42.10 -12.16
C ALA A 49 -15.87 41.72 -11.78
N LYS A 50 -16.33 40.51 -12.18
CA LYS A 50 -17.69 40.02 -11.86
C LYS A 50 -17.76 38.76 -11.01
N GLU A 51 -16.64 38.18 -10.59
CA GLU A 51 -16.64 36.93 -9.79
C GLU A 51 -16.30 37.11 -8.30
N VAL A 52 -15.96 38.33 -7.86
CA VAL A 52 -15.53 38.57 -6.46
C VAL A 52 -16.61 39.21 -5.58
N TRP A 53 -17.76 39.61 -6.14
CA TRP A 53 -18.81 40.34 -5.40
C TRP A 53 -20.14 39.58 -5.22
N GLY A 54 -20.14 38.25 -5.39
CA GLY A 54 -21.31 37.39 -5.14
C GLY A 54 -21.29 36.62 -3.82
N TRP A 55 -20.20 36.69 -3.04
CA TRP A 55 -19.96 35.77 -1.91
C TRP A 55 -20.24 36.35 -0.51
N VAL A 56 -20.67 37.62 -0.41
CA VAL A 56 -20.81 38.32 0.89
C VAL A 56 -22.26 38.46 1.38
N ASN A 57 -23.27 37.94 0.68
CA ASN A 57 -24.64 37.99 1.21
C ASN A 57 -25.46 36.73 0.90
N SER A 58 -25.37 35.73 1.79
CA SER A 58 -26.51 34.86 2.15
C SER A 58 -26.11 33.90 3.27
N ASN A 59 -26.24 34.38 4.51
CA ASN A 59 -26.43 33.49 5.65
C ASN A 59 -27.92 33.17 5.73
N SER A 60 -28.31 31.89 5.65
CA SER A 60 -29.16 31.23 6.65
C SER A 60 -29.74 29.89 6.18
N LYS A 61 -29.70 28.93 7.13
CA LYS A 61 -30.46 27.66 7.26
C LYS A 61 -29.88 26.39 6.65
N GLY A 62 -29.67 25.41 7.54
CA GLY A 62 -29.96 24.00 7.26
C GLY A 62 -28.76 23.08 7.14
N VAL A 63 -28.34 22.50 8.26
CA VAL A 63 -27.39 21.39 8.36
C VAL A 63 -27.95 20.14 7.67
N ALA A 64 -27.21 19.59 6.70
CA ALA A 64 -27.26 18.18 6.31
C ALA A 64 -25.91 17.77 5.68
N VAL A 65 -24.99 17.31 6.52
CA VAL A 65 -23.68 16.80 6.10
C VAL A 65 -23.88 15.42 5.46
N ARG A 66 -23.90 15.36 4.13
CA ARG A 66 -23.79 14.09 3.39
C ARG A 66 -22.31 13.84 3.10
N ARG A 67 -21.65 13.03 3.95
CA ARG A 67 -20.28 12.55 3.74
C ARG A 67 -20.22 11.73 2.45
N TYR A 68 -19.61 12.28 1.40
CA TYR A 68 -19.04 11.49 0.32
C TYR A 68 -17.58 11.19 0.67
N THR A 69 -17.35 10.05 1.32
CA THR A 69 -16.02 9.42 1.33
C THR A 69 -15.77 8.86 -0.07
N ARG A 70 -15.21 9.69 -0.96
CA ARG A 70 -14.54 9.19 -2.16
C ARG A 70 -13.27 8.47 -1.68
N GLY A 71 -13.37 7.15 -1.54
CA GLY A 71 -12.19 6.30 -1.44
C GLY A 71 -11.34 6.50 -2.68
N VAL A 72 -10.18 7.13 -2.51
CA VAL A 72 -9.16 7.19 -3.55
C VAL A 72 -8.53 5.81 -3.63
N VAL A 73 -8.94 5.04 -4.63
CA VAL A 73 -8.27 3.80 -5.01
C VAL A 73 -6.93 4.21 -5.63
N VAL A 74 -5.85 4.11 -4.86
CA VAL A 74 -4.49 4.24 -5.37
C VAL A 74 -4.25 3.02 -6.27
N ARG A 75 -4.01 3.27 -7.57
CA ARG A 75 -3.75 2.21 -8.55
C ARG A 75 -2.45 1.46 -8.21
N ALA A 76 -2.43 0.16 -8.50
CA ALA A 76 -1.29 -0.75 -8.32
C ALA A 76 -0.06 -0.43 -9.19
N GLU A 77 0.00 0.75 -9.83
CA GLU A 77 1.00 1.11 -10.84
C GLU A 77 2.38 1.47 -10.22
N MET A 78 2.48 1.73 -8.91
CA MET A 78 3.72 2.22 -8.26
C MET A 78 4.84 1.18 -8.04
N PHE A 79 4.53 -0.13 -8.09
CA PHE A 79 5.51 -1.22 -7.86
C PHE A 79 5.61 -2.19 -9.04
N GLY A 80 5.10 -1.83 -10.22
CA GLY A 80 4.82 -2.77 -11.31
C GLY A 80 6.00 -3.64 -11.76
N GLN A 81 7.25 -3.14 -11.69
CA GLN A 81 8.44 -3.94 -12.02
C GLN A 81 8.73 -5.02 -10.97
N LEU A 82 8.66 -4.66 -9.68
CA LEU A 82 8.84 -5.61 -8.59
C LEU A 82 7.69 -6.62 -8.56
N THR A 83 6.44 -6.15 -8.71
CA THR A 83 5.26 -7.02 -8.79
C THR A 83 5.36 -8.02 -9.96
N SER A 84 5.72 -7.57 -11.17
CA SER A 84 5.82 -8.48 -12.33
C SER A 84 6.96 -9.50 -12.23
N GLY A 85 8.10 -9.11 -11.65
CA GLY A 85 9.20 -10.04 -11.35
C GLY A 85 8.79 -11.11 -10.34
N LEU A 86 8.02 -10.73 -9.32
CA LEU A 86 7.47 -11.66 -8.33
C LEU A 86 6.38 -12.58 -8.92
N GLU A 87 5.48 -12.05 -9.74
CA GLU A 87 4.47 -12.85 -10.47
C GLU A 87 5.11 -13.93 -11.35
N THR A 88 6.23 -13.60 -11.99
CA THR A 88 7.01 -14.57 -12.78
C THR A 88 7.51 -15.73 -11.92
N ALA A 89 7.98 -15.43 -10.70
CA ALA A 89 8.43 -16.44 -9.74
C ALA A 89 7.27 -17.37 -9.30
N TRP A 90 6.09 -16.82 -9.02
CA TRP A 90 4.92 -17.61 -8.59
C TRP A 90 4.40 -18.52 -9.71
N ASN A 91 4.41 -18.03 -10.95
CA ASN A 91 3.92 -18.79 -12.11
C ASN A 91 4.72 -20.07 -12.36
N LYS A 92 6.01 -20.11 -11.99
CA LYS A 92 6.85 -21.30 -12.12
C LYS A 92 6.53 -22.40 -11.12
N LEU A 93 5.82 -22.10 -10.04
CA LEU A 93 5.38 -23.07 -9.03
C LEU A 93 3.94 -23.56 -9.26
N LYS A 94 3.31 -23.17 -10.37
CA LYS A 94 1.98 -23.68 -10.74
C LYS A 94 2.07 -25.14 -11.15
N GLY A 95 1.35 -26.00 -10.43
CA GLY A 95 1.30 -27.44 -10.70
C GLY A 95 2.22 -28.27 -9.81
N GLU A 96 3.08 -27.62 -9.02
CA GLU A 96 3.85 -28.29 -7.97
C GLU A 96 2.94 -28.66 -6.79
N GLU A 97 3.17 -29.83 -6.19
CA GLU A 97 2.42 -30.30 -5.02
C GLU A 97 3.12 -29.95 -3.69
N VAL A 98 4.46 -29.81 -3.71
CA VAL A 98 5.30 -29.59 -2.52
C VAL A 98 6.40 -28.58 -2.83
N LEU A 99 6.74 -27.71 -1.87
CA LEU A 99 7.96 -26.88 -1.96
C LEU A 99 9.17 -27.73 -1.59
N SER A 100 10.08 -27.94 -2.55
CA SER A 100 11.33 -28.68 -2.37
C SER A 100 12.54 -27.76 -2.57
N LYS A 101 13.73 -28.24 -2.20
CA LYS A 101 14.97 -27.46 -2.44
C LYS A 101 15.24 -27.26 -3.92
N GLU A 102 14.82 -28.19 -4.76
CA GLU A 102 15.09 -28.20 -6.19
C GLU A 102 14.15 -27.26 -6.94
N ASN A 103 12.85 -27.28 -6.64
CA ASN A 103 11.87 -26.48 -7.37
C ASN A 103 11.85 -24.99 -6.97
N ILE A 104 12.38 -24.64 -5.79
CA ILE A 104 12.38 -23.25 -5.31
C ILE A 104 13.55 -22.40 -5.85
N VAL A 105 14.62 -23.02 -6.33
CA VAL A 105 15.85 -22.33 -6.76
C VAL A 105 15.58 -21.32 -7.87
N GLU A 106 14.78 -21.69 -8.87
CA GLU A 106 14.42 -20.80 -9.98
C GLU A 106 13.53 -19.62 -9.53
N PRO A 107 12.40 -19.84 -8.84
CA PRO A 107 11.62 -18.76 -8.24
C PRO A 107 12.46 -17.80 -7.40
N MET A 108 13.34 -18.31 -6.53
CA MET A 108 14.22 -17.47 -5.71
C MET A 108 15.18 -16.61 -6.53
N ARG A 109 15.67 -17.14 -7.67
CA ARG A 109 16.52 -16.38 -8.59
C ARG A 109 15.77 -15.23 -9.25
N ASP A 110 14.50 -15.43 -9.58
CA ASP A 110 13.64 -14.39 -10.17
C ASP A 110 13.28 -13.31 -9.13
N ILE A 111 12.93 -13.72 -7.90
CA ILE A 111 12.71 -12.79 -6.78
C ILE A 111 13.97 -11.96 -6.51
N ARG A 112 15.14 -12.60 -6.49
CA ARG A 112 16.42 -11.92 -6.32
C ARG A 112 16.65 -10.87 -7.41
N ARG A 113 16.35 -11.21 -8.67
CA ARG A 113 16.48 -10.28 -9.79
C ARG A 113 15.51 -9.11 -9.64
N ALA A 114 14.24 -9.37 -9.33
CA ALA A 114 13.22 -8.35 -9.14
C ALA A 114 13.59 -7.35 -8.03
N LEU A 115 14.12 -7.83 -6.91
CA LEU A 115 14.58 -6.97 -5.82
C LEU A 115 15.81 -6.13 -6.21
N LEU A 116 16.74 -6.67 -6.99
CA LEU A 116 17.89 -5.91 -7.48
C LEU A 116 17.50 -4.86 -8.52
N GLU A 117 16.56 -5.18 -9.42
CA GLU A 117 15.97 -4.23 -10.38
C GLU A 117 15.20 -3.12 -9.67
N ALA A 118 14.64 -3.44 -8.50
CA ALA A 118 14.01 -2.48 -7.60
C ALA A 118 15.02 -1.64 -6.76
N ASP A 119 16.30 -1.65 -7.14
CA ASP A 119 17.42 -0.99 -6.46
C ASP A 119 17.57 -1.33 -4.96
N VAL A 120 17.12 -2.52 -4.54
CA VAL A 120 17.42 -3.02 -3.19
C VAL A 120 18.91 -3.34 -3.12
N SER A 121 19.55 -3.02 -1.99
CA SER A 121 20.98 -3.29 -1.83
C SER A 121 21.27 -4.80 -1.82
N LEU A 122 22.35 -5.20 -2.51
CA LEU A 122 22.73 -6.61 -2.63
C LEU A 122 22.85 -7.36 -1.29
N PRO A 123 23.40 -6.77 -0.19
CA PRO A 123 23.42 -7.44 1.10
C PRO A 123 22.03 -7.75 1.65
N VAL A 124 21.08 -6.82 1.50
CA VAL A 124 19.68 -6.99 1.93
C VAL A 124 19.00 -8.07 1.11
N VAL A 125 19.17 -8.04 -0.22
CA VAL A 125 18.59 -9.07 -1.10
C VAL A 125 19.12 -10.47 -0.78
N ARG A 126 20.43 -10.61 -0.53
CA ARG A 126 21.03 -11.91 -0.19
C ARG A 126 20.44 -12.49 1.08
N ARG A 127 20.29 -11.67 2.13
CA ARG A 127 19.71 -12.10 3.41
C ARG A 127 18.23 -12.46 3.27
N PHE A 128 17.48 -11.62 2.57
CA PHE A 128 16.07 -11.88 2.28
C PHE A 128 15.86 -13.22 1.56
N VAL A 129 16.56 -13.45 0.45
CA VAL A 129 16.41 -14.69 -0.34
C VAL A 129 16.82 -15.92 0.47
N GLN A 130 17.86 -15.82 1.30
CA GLN A 130 18.28 -16.90 2.18
C GLN A 130 17.20 -17.23 3.21
N SER A 131 16.67 -16.23 3.90
CA SER A 131 15.61 -16.40 4.91
C SER A 131 14.34 -17.02 4.31
N VAL A 132 13.89 -16.51 3.16
CA VAL A 132 12.73 -17.08 2.44
C VAL A 132 12.99 -18.53 2.04
N SER A 133 14.18 -18.85 1.53
CA SER A 133 14.53 -20.21 1.11
C SER A 133 14.52 -21.19 2.30
N ASP A 134 15.07 -20.77 3.44
CA ASP A 134 15.13 -21.60 4.65
C ASP A 134 13.73 -21.85 5.22
N GLN A 135 12.86 -20.83 5.21
CA GLN A 135 11.46 -20.96 5.65
C GLN A 135 10.63 -21.82 4.68
N ALA A 136 10.83 -21.67 3.38
CA ALA A 136 10.02 -22.36 2.38
C ALA A 136 10.30 -23.87 2.28
N VAL A 137 11.54 -24.29 2.55
CA VAL A 137 11.93 -25.71 2.56
C VAL A 137 11.56 -26.40 3.88
N GLY A 138 11.43 -25.64 4.98
CA GLY A 138 11.17 -26.18 6.33
C GLY A 138 9.69 -26.34 6.70
N VAL A 139 8.77 -25.69 5.98
CA VAL A 139 7.33 -25.75 6.27
C VAL A 139 6.71 -26.88 5.45
N GLY A 140 6.44 -28.02 6.09
CA GLY A 140 5.60 -29.07 5.51
C GLY A 140 4.30 -28.46 4.97
N VAL A 141 3.93 -28.83 3.74
CA VAL A 141 2.79 -28.24 3.02
C VAL A 141 1.56 -28.26 3.91
N ILE A 142 0.98 -27.09 4.18
CA ILE A 142 -0.29 -27.01 4.88
C ILE A 142 -1.33 -27.67 3.96
N ARG A 143 -1.93 -28.77 4.40
CA ARG A 143 -2.96 -29.48 3.63
C ARG A 143 -4.01 -28.48 3.13
N GLY A 144 -4.23 -28.43 1.82
CA GLY A 144 -5.22 -27.55 1.18
C GLY A 144 -4.70 -26.18 0.72
N VAL A 145 -3.44 -25.82 0.98
CA VAL A 145 -2.82 -24.58 0.46
C VAL A 145 -1.87 -24.93 -0.68
N ARG A 146 -2.00 -24.23 -1.82
CA ARG A 146 -1.13 -24.46 -2.99
C ARG A 146 0.29 -23.91 -2.72
N PRO A 147 1.35 -24.56 -3.21
CA PRO A 147 2.74 -24.12 -3.01
C PRO A 147 3.05 -22.68 -3.44
N ASP A 148 2.45 -22.20 -4.53
CA ASP A 148 2.58 -20.80 -4.97
C ASP A 148 2.03 -19.82 -3.93
N GLN A 149 0.89 -20.13 -3.33
CA GLN A 149 0.29 -19.30 -2.27
C GLN A 149 1.09 -19.37 -0.97
N GLN A 150 1.64 -20.54 -0.63
CA GLN A 150 2.51 -20.70 0.52
C GLN A 150 3.78 -19.85 0.36
N LEU A 151 4.41 -19.86 -0.81
CA LEU A 151 5.59 -19.04 -1.05
C LEU A 151 5.27 -17.54 -1.01
N VAL A 152 4.15 -17.11 -1.60
CA VAL A 152 3.70 -15.70 -1.51
C VAL A 152 3.53 -15.28 -0.05
N LYS A 153 2.95 -16.14 0.80
CA LYS A 153 2.80 -15.87 2.23
C LYS A 153 4.15 -15.72 2.93
N ILE A 154 5.08 -16.64 2.71
CA ILE A 154 6.42 -16.58 3.30
C ILE A 154 7.15 -15.30 2.89
N VAL A 155 7.10 -14.97 1.61
CA VAL A 155 7.72 -13.75 1.06
C VAL A 155 7.06 -12.50 1.65
N HIS A 156 5.73 -12.48 1.80
CA HIS A 156 5.04 -11.40 2.48
C HIS A 156 5.51 -11.22 3.92
N GLU A 157 5.48 -12.30 4.71
CA GLU A 157 5.89 -12.27 6.12
C GLU A 157 7.33 -11.79 6.27
N GLU A 158 8.23 -12.27 5.41
CA GLU A 158 9.61 -11.81 5.39
C GLU A 158 9.72 -10.33 5.01
N LEU A 159 8.97 -9.84 4.01
CA LEU A 159 8.95 -8.42 3.65
C LEU A 159 8.46 -7.55 4.81
N VAL A 160 7.44 -8.00 5.53
CA VAL A 160 6.91 -7.32 6.72
C VAL A 160 7.98 -7.24 7.80
N GLN A 161 8.65 -8.35 8.12
CA GLN A 161 9.74 -8.37 9.10
C GLN A 161 10.88 -7.44 8.71
N LEU A 162 11.30 -7.50 7.44
CA LEU A 162 12.39 -6.71 6.91
C LEU A 162 12.10 -5.19 6.95
N MET A 163 10.82 -4.80 6.89
CA MET A 163 10.38 -3.40 7.03
C MET A 163 10.10 -2.94 8.47
N GLY A 164 10.21 -3.83 9.46
CA GLY A 164 10.07 -3.48 10.88
C GLY A 164 9.02 -4.26 11.66
N GLY A 165 8.30 -5.16 11.00
CA GLY A 165 7.25 -5.97 11.60
C GLY A 165 6.00 -5.15 11.88
N GLU A 166 5.95 -4.56 13.07
CA GLU A 166 4.78 -3.82 13.56
C GLU A 166 4.87 -2.31 13.34
N VAL A 167 3.72 -1.66 13.44
CA VAL A 167 3.61 -0.20 13.37
C VAL A 167 4.33 0.42 14.57
N SER A 168 5.29 1.31 14.30
CA SER A 168 5.98 2.08 15.34
C SER A 168 5.45 3.50 15.42
N GLU A 169 4.92 3.87 16.57
CA GLU A 169 4.49 5.24 16.85
C GLU A 169 5.66 6.18 17.18
N LEU A 170 5.38 7.49 17.18
CA LEU A 170 6.30 8.52 17.68
C LEU A 170 6.40 8.43 19.21
N VAL A 171 7.60 8.54 19.76
CA VAL A 171 7.82 8.60 21.20
C VAL A 171 7.73 10.05 21.66
N PHE A 172 6.92 10.28 22.69
CA PHE A 172 6.76 11.59 23.30
C PHE A 172 7.50 11.66 24.64
N ALA A 173 7.99 12.87 24.97
CA ALA A 173 8.65 13.11 26.25
C ALA A 173 7.67 12.95 27.42
N LYS A 174 8.11 12.35 28.52
CA LYS A 174 7.31 12.22 29.75
C LYS A 174 7.07 13.56 30.44
N SER A 175 7.98 14.51 30.25
CA SER A 175 7.94 15.83 30.88
C SER A 175 8.56 16.88 29.96
N GLY A 176 7.94 18.06 29.88
CA GLY A 176 8.38 19.14 29.01
C GLY A 176 8.05 18.90 27.52
N PRO A 177 8.52 19.78 26.62
CA PRO A 177 8.29 19.62 25.20
C PRO A 177 8.99 18.38 24.65
N THR A 178 8.30 17.63 23.80
CA THR A 178 8.91 16.58 22.97
C THR A 178 9.76 17.25 21.90
N VAL A 179 11.03 16.85 21.77
CA VAL A 179 11.94 17.44 20.77
C VAL A 179 12.21 16.41 19.68
N ILE A 180 11.85 16.77 18.45
CA ILE A 180 12.07 15.95 17.25
C ILE A 180 13.09 16.65 16.36
N LEU A 181 14.23 16.00 16.15
CA LEU A 181 15.29 16.47 15.27
C LEU A 181 15.17 15.74 13.92
N LEU A 182 14.94 16.48 12.82
CA LEU A 182 14.97 15.89 11.48
C LEU A 182 16.39 15.95 10.93
N ALA A 183 16.87 14.82 10.40
CA ALA A 183 18.17 14.71 9.73
C ALA A 183 18.02 14.02 8.36
N GLY A 184 19.01 14.17 7.48
CA GLY A 184 19.03 13.48 6.18
C GLY A 184 19.70 14.28 5.07
N LEU A 185 19.81 13.68 3.89
CA LEU A 185 20.45 14.26 2.72
C LEU A 185 19.77 15.55 2.25
N GLN A 186 20.46 16.29 1.40
CA GLN A 186 19.85 17.40 0.67
C GLN A 186 18.77 16.89 -0.30
N GLY A 187 17.68 17.66 -0.47
CA GLY A 187 16.65 17.35 -1.47
C GLY A 187 15.66 16.23 -1.10
N VAL A 188 15.82 15.56 0.04
CA VAL A 188 14.88 14.51 0.53
C VAL A 188 13.60 15.06 1.15
N GLY A 189 13.39 16.38 1.15
CA GLY A 189 12.14 16.98 1.61
C GLY A 189 12.03 17.26 3.12
N LYS A 190 13.14 17.36 3.88
CA LYS A 190 13.14 17.65 5.33
C LYS A 190 12.26 18.84 5.74
N THR A 191 12.46 20.01 5.14
CA THR A 191 11.67 21.22 5.42
C THR A 191 10.17 21.02 5.19
N THR A 192 9.82 20.32 4.11
CA THR A 192 8.43 19.97 3.80
C THR A 192 7.87 18.96 4.81
N VAL A 193 8.65 17.96 5.20
CA VAL A 193 8.29 16.97 6.23
C VAL A 193 8.12 17.62 7.60
N CYS A 194 8.92 18.63 7.97
CA CYS A 194 8.75 19.40 9.20
C CYS A 194 7.33 20.00 9.28
N ALA A 195 6.90 20.71 8.23
CA ALA A 195 5.58 21.31 8.20
C ALA A 195 4.45 20.27 8.20
N LYS A 196 4.61 19.17 7.45
CA LYS A 196 3.66 18.05 7.44
C LYS A 196 3.54 17.37 8.80
N LEU A 197 4.68 17.14 9.47
CA LEU A 197 4.73 16.53 10.79
C LEU A 197 4.05 17.44 11.82
N ALA A 198 4.28 18.75 11.76
CA ALA A 198 3.58 19.70 12.61
C ALA A 198 2.06 19.68 12.36
N ASN A 199 1.62 19.66 11.10
CA ASN A 199 0.20 19.53 10.76
C ASN A 199 -0.42 18.22 11.24
N TYR A 200 0.31 17.11 11.08
CA TYR A 200 -0.09 15.78 11.54
C TYR A 200 -0.28 15.75 13.07
N LEU A 201 0.68 16.30 13.82
CA LEU A 201 0.61 16.37 15.29
C LEU A 201 -0.46 17.37 15.78
N LYS A 202 -0.64 18.49 15.08
CA LYS A 202 -1.72 19.45 15.37
C LYS A 202 -3.10 18.83 15.24
N LYS A 203 -3.31 17.98 14.22
CA LYS A 203 -4.56 17.20 14.07
C LYS A 203 -4.80 16.21 15.21
N GLN A 204 -3.74 15.80 15.92
CA GLN A 204 -3.82 14.97 17.13
C GLN A 204 -3.99 15.82 18.42
N GLY A 205 -4.19 17.13 18.30
CA GLY A 205 -4.41 18.03 19.42
C GLY A 205 -3.14 18.48 20.13
N LYS A 206 -1.95 18.28 19.54
CA LYS A 206 -0.68 18.77 20.09
C LYS A 206 -0.38 20.18 19.60
N SER A 207 0.08 21.05 20.51
CA SER A 207 0.69 22.32 20.11
C SER A 207 2.10 22.08 19.58
N CYS A 208 2.45 22.70 18.46
CA CYS A 208 3.74 22.52 17.81
C CYS A 208 4.48 23.85 17.62
N MET A 209 5.80 23.78 17.55
CA MET A 209 6.65 24.88 17.08
C MET A 209 7.74 24.30 16.17
N LEU A 210 7.97 24.98 15.06
CA LEU A 210 9.05 24.66 14.12
C LEU A 210 10.28 25.51 14.45
N VAL A 211 11.48 24.97 14.26
CA VAL A 211 12.74 25.71 14.44
C VAL A 211 13.55 25.62 13.15
N ALA A 212 13.91 26.78 12.60
CA ALA A 212 14.67 26.90 11.37
C ALA A 212 16.18 26.75 11.63
N GLY A 213 16.70 25.53 11.57
CA GLY A 213 18.13 25.22 11.74
C GLY A 213 18.92 25.06 10.42
N ASP A 214 18.27 25.19 9.25
CA ASP A 214 18.96 25.26 7.95
C ASP A 214 19.33 26.70 7.61
N VAL A 215 20.50 27.14 8.08
CA VAL A 215 21.05 28.48 7.83
C VAL A 215 21.88 28.58 6.55
N TYR A 216 22.15 27.44 5.90
CA TYR A 216 23.05 27.38 4.74
C TYR A 216 22.31 27.47 3.42
N ARG A 217 21.13 26.85 3.31
CA ARG A 217 20.38 26.86 2.06
C ARG A 217 19.68 28.22 1.88
N PRO A 218 19.84 28.89 0.72
CA PRO A 218 19.14 30.14 0.44
C PRO A 218 17.63 30.00 0.60
N ALA A 219 17.00 30.98 1.25
CA ALA A 219 15.57 31.04 1.53
C ALA A 219 14.99 29.84 2.29
N ALA A 220 15.80 28.99 2.94
CA ALA A 220 15.29 27.85 3.70
C ALA A 220 14.48 28.28 4.93
N ILE A 221 14.94 29.32 5.63
CA ILE A 221 14.23 29.94 6.74
C ILE A 221 12.88 30.50 6.27
N ASP A 222 12.88 31.27 5.18
CA ASP A 222 11.66 31.85 4.62
C ASP A 222 10.68 30.77 4.12
N GLN A 223 11.21 29.72 3.50
CA GLN A 223 10.41 28.56 3.10
C GLN A 223 9.74 27.92 4.32
N LEU A 224 10.48 27.64 5.39
CA LEU A 224 9.90 27.06 6.61
C LEU A 224 8.86 28.01 7.24
N ALA A 225 9.11 29.32 7.22
CA ALA A 225 8.18 30.34 7.70
C ALA A 225 6.85 30.34 6.91
N ILE A 226 6.92 30.25 5.58
CA ILE A 226 5.75 30.16 4.71
C ILE A 226 4.97 28.88 4.99
N LEU A 227 5.66 27.74 5.08
CA LEU A 227 5.00 26.45 5.34
C LEU A 227 4.39 26.42 6.76
N GLY A 228 5.08 26.98 7.76
CA GLY A 228 4.58 27.13 9.12
C GLY A 228 3.30 27.98 9.17
N LYS A 229 3.28 29.10 8.44
CA LYS A 229 2.06 29.93 8.29
C LYS A 229 0.93 29.17 7.60
N GLN A 230 1.23 28.36 6.59
CA GLN A 230 0.24 27.55 5.87
C GLN A 230 -0.45 26.52 6.78
N VAL A 231 0.27 25.92 7.73
CA VAL A 231 -0.28 24.95 8.69
C VAL A 231 -0.68 25.60 10.03
N ASP A 232 -0.54 26.93 10.13
CA ASP A 232 -0.81 27.72 11.33
C ASP A 232 -0.03 27.19 12.56
N VAL A 233 1.29 27.10 12.39
CA VAL A 233 2.26 26.66 13.40
C VAL A 233 3.37 27.71 13.50
N PRO A 234 3.73 28.19 14.71
CA PRO A 234 4.78 29.17 14.89
C PRO A 234 6.15 28.60 14.50
N VAL A 235 6.98 29.45 13.88
CA VAL A 235 8.35 29.13 13.45
C VAL A 235 9.32 30.04 14.19
N TYR A 236 10.28 29.44 14.89
CA TYR A 236 11.41 30.15 15.48
C TYR A 236 12.54 30.31 14.47
N THR A 237 13.10 31.52 14.39
CA THR A 237 14.23 31.87 13.54
C THR A 237 15.10 32.91 14.24
N ALA A 238 16.41 32.84 14.02
CA ALA A 238 17.38 33.82 14.51
C ALA A 238 18.30 34.34 13.38
N GLY A 239 17.84 34.25 12.12
CA GLY A 239 18.64 34.63 10.94
C GLY A 239 19.70 33.60 10.57
N THR A 240 20.65 34.00 9.72
CA THR A 240 21.70 33.13 9.17
C THR A 240 23.05 33.25 9.87
N ASP A 241 23.26 34.30 10.67
CA ASP A 241 24.56 34.59 11.31
C ASP A 241 24.77 33.84 12.63
N VAL A 242 23.73 33.16 13.11
CA VAL A 242 23.74 32.41 14.38
C VAL A 242 23.98 30.93 14.09
N LYS A 243 24.78 30.28 14.94
CA LYS A 243 25.08 28.85 14.78
C LYS A 243 23.80 28.00 14.94
N PRO A 244 23.58 26.95 14.12
CA PRO A 244 22.40 26.08 14.23
C PRO A 244 22.15 25.50 15.62
N SER A 245 23.19 25.16 16.38
CA SER A 245 23.08 24.65 17.75
C SER A 245 22.52 25.69 18.72
N GLU A 246 22.87 26.97 18.53
CA GLU A 246 22.34 28.08 19.32
C GLU A 246 20.88 28.39 18.93
N ILE A 247 20.56 28.40 17.63
CA ILE A 247 19.18 28.59 17.15
C ILE A 247 18.27 27.50 17.71
N ALA A 248 18.71 26.25 17.64
CA ALA A 248 18.00 25.10 18.18
C ALA A 248 17.73 25.24 19.69
N LYS A 249 18.75 25.63 20.46
CA LYS A 249 18.64 25.82 21.91
C LYS A 249 17.68 26.95 22.27
N GLN A 250 17.80 28.11 21.61
CA GLN A 250 16.93 29.25 21.85
C GLN A 250 15.47 28.95 21.46
N GLY A 251 15.26 28.26 20.34
CA GLY A 251 13.92 27.82 19.92
C GLY A 251 13.28 26.87 20.92
N LEU A 252 14.05 25.95 21.52
CA LEU A 252 13.57 25.08 22.60
C LEU A 252 13.21 25.87 23.87
N GLU A 253 14.00 26.89 24.23
CA GLU A 253 13.71 27.76 25.36
C GLU A 253 12.43 28.59 25.13
N GLU A 254 12.23 29.10 23.92
CA GLU A 254 11.00 29.81 23.54
C GLU A 254 9.77 28.89 23.58
N ALA A 255 9.89 27.67 23.06
CA ALA A 255 8.83 26.67 23.13
C ALA A 255 8.44 26.34 24.59
N LYS A 256 9.42 26.22 25.50
CA LYS A 256 9.17 26.05 26.94
C LYS A 256 8.42 27.24 27.54
N LYS A 257 8.81 28.47 27.20
CA LYS A 257 8.12 29.69 27.66
C LYS A 257 6.67 29.75 27.18
N LYS A 258 6.43 29.35 25.93
CA LYS A 258 5.09 29.31 25.32
C LYS A 258 4.28 28.05 25.65
N LYS A 259 4.82 27.14 26.47
CA LYS A 259 4.19 25.86 26.85
C LYS A 259 3.77 25.01 25.64
N ILE A 260 4.64 24.95 24.64
CA ILE A 260 4.44 24.12 23.44
C ILE A 260 4.72 22.65 23.77
N ASP A 261 3.92 21.74 23.23
CA ASP A 261 4.04 20.28 23.48
C ASP A 261 5.14 19.63 22.64
N VAL A 262 5.31 20.06 21.37
CA VAL A 262 6.28 19.45 20.44
C VAL A 262 7.09 20.51 19.70
N VAL A 263 8.41 20.35 19.72
CA VAL A 263 9.37 21.16 18.96
C VAL A 263 9.96 20.30 17.85
N ILE A 264 9.85 20.77 16.60
CA ILE A 264 10.40 20.09 15.44
C ILE A 264 11.50 20.96 14.85
N VAL A 265 12.70 20.42 14.75
CA VAL A 265 13.88 21.16 14.28
C VAL A 265 14.22 20.71 12.85
N ASP A 266 14.13 21.65 11.90
CA ASP A 266 14.58 21.44 10.52
C ASP A 266 16.08 21.72 10.45
N THR A 267 16.90 20.72 10.09
CA THR A 267 18.34 20.93 9.90
C THR A 267 18.68 21.02 8.42
N ALA A 268 19.83 21.62 8.12
CA ALA A 268 20.40 21.56 6.77
C ALA A 268 20.52 20.13 6.24
N GLY A 269 20.38 19.99 4.92
CA GLY A 269 20.77 18.76 4.22
C GLY A 269 22.28 18.59 4.24
N ARG A 270 22.73 17.38 4.52
CA ARG A 270 24.16 17.09 4.64
C ARG A 270 24.53 15.92 3.73
N LEU A 271 25.63 16.04 3.00
CA LEU A 271 26.20 14.93 2.26
C LEU A 271 26.91 14.00 3.26
N GLN A 272 26.85 12.69 3.04
CA GLN A 272 27.46 11.68 3.92
C GLN A 272 28.97 11.87 4.13
N ILE A 273 29.62 12.62 3.23
CA ILE A 273 31.08 12.79 3.17
C ILE A 273 31.54 14.06 3.91
N ASP A 274 30.62 14.96 4.29
CA ASP A 274 30.98 16.23 4.93
C ASP A 274 31.07 16.09 6.46
N LYS A 275 32.30 15.85 6.96
CA LYS A 275 32.59 15.73 8.39
C LYS A 275 32.23 16.97 9.19
N THR A 276 32.54 18.16 8.66
CA THR A 276 32.26 19.44 9.34
C THR A 276 30.77 19.60 9.59
N MET A 277 29.97 19.30 8.57
CA MET A 277 28.52 19.33 8.68
C MET A 277 28.00 18.26 9.67
N MET A 278 28.55 17.05 9.66
CA MET A 278 28.15 16.01 10.60
C MET A 278 28.47 16.37 12.06
N ASP A 279 29.62 16.98 12.31
CA ASP A 279 30.01 17.42 13.65
C ASP A 279 29.09 18.53 14.18
N GLU A 280 28.68 19.47 13.33
CA GLU A 280 27.69 20.46 13.70
C GLU A 280 26.31 19.83 14.03
N LEU A 281 25.89 18.80 13.31
CA LEU A 281 24.66 18.07 13.65
C LEU A 281 24.78 17.36 15.00
N LYS A 282 25.96 16.82 15.34
CA LYS A 282 26.24 16.27 16.67
C LYS A 282 26.16 17.36 17.74
N GLU A 283 26.65 18.57 17.46
CA GLU A 283 26.52 19.70 18.38
C GLU A 283 25.05 20.08 18.62
N VAL A 284 24.25 20.18 17.55
CA VAL A 284 22.80 20.43 17.65
C VAL A 284 22.12 19.34 18.46
N LYS A 285 22.40 18.06 18.18
CA LYS A 285 21.85 16.93 18.93
C LYS A 285 22.23 17.01 20.41
N LYS A 286 23.49 17.31 20.72
CA LYS A 286 23.99 17.42 22.10
C LYS A 286 23.34 18.58 22.84
N ALA A 287 23.13 19.72 22.18
CA ALA A 287 22.48 20.89 22.77
C ALA A 287 20.99 20.64 23.07
N LEU A 288 20.31 19.88 22.23
CA LEU A 288 18.87 19.62 22.35
C LEU A 288 18.51 18.42 23.23
N ASN A 289 19.37 17.38 23.26
CA ASN A 289 19.05 16.05 23.78
C ASN A 289 17.66 15.55 23.31
N PRO A 290 17.48 15.38 21.98
CA PRO A 290 16.16 15.18 21.39
C PRO A 290 15.52 13.85 21.82
N THR A 291 14.19 13.85 21.97
CA THR A 291 13.40 12.64 22.22
C THR A 291 13.43 11.70 21.02
N GLU A 292 13.37 12.28 19.82
CA GLU A 292 13.41 11.56 18.55
C GLU A 292 14.41 12.22 17.61
N VAL A 293 15.23 11.39 16.95
CA VAL A 293 16.06 11.77 15.81
C VAL A 293 15.55 11.00 14.61
N LEU A 294 14.80 11.67 13.75
CA LEU A 294 14.14 11.05 12.61
C LEU A 294 14.95 11.30 11.34
N LEU A 295 15.40 10.22 10.72
CA LEU A 295 16.06 10.28 9.42
C LEU A 295 15.03 10.36 8.31
N VAL A 296 15.05 11.44 7.54
CA VAL A 296 14.22 11.59 6.34
C VAL A 296 14.95 10.96 5.16
N VAL A 297 14.33 9.97 4.53
CA VAL A 297 14.89 9.21 3.41
C VAL A 297 13.92 9.31 2.23
N ASP A 298 14.45 9.63 1.06
CA ASP A 298 13.67 9.62 -0.17
C ASP A 298 13.44 8.16 -0.63
N ALA A 299 12.19 7.77 -0.84
CA ALA A 299 11.83 6.42 -1.26
C ALA A 299 12.40 6.03 -2.64
N MET A 300 12.74 7.03 -3.46
CA MET A 300 13.43 6.82 -4.74
C MET A 300 14.93 6.52 -4.55
N THR A 301 15.47 6.73 -3.34
CA THR A 301 16.87 6.39 -3.05
C THR A 301 17.02 4.88 -2.99
N GLY A 302 17.67 4.32 -4.01
CA GLY A 302 17.95 2.89 -4.09
C GLY A 302 19.04 2.42 -3.13
N GLN A 303 20.07 1.79 -3.67
CA GLN A 303 21.14 1.16 -2.89
C GLN A 303 21.88 2.13 -1.95
N GLU A 304 21.96 3.42 -2.32
CA GLU A 304 22.60 4.46 -1.49
C GLU A 304 21.89 4.69 -0.15
N ALA A 305 20.61 4.31 -0.03
CA ALA A 305 19.85 4.46 1.21
C ALA A 305 20.49 3.63 2.35
N ALA A 306 21.03 2.44 2.04
CA ALA A 306 21.70 1.60 3.04
C ALA A 306 22.94 2.29 3.62
N ALA A 307 23.81 2.84 2.77
CA ALA A 307 25.01 3.56 3.21
C ALA A 307 24.66 4.83 3.99
N LEU A 308 23.63 5.55 3.53
CA LEU A 308 23.11 6.73 4.22
C LEU A 308 22.66 6.41 5.64
N VAL A 309 21.77 5.44 5.74
CA VAL A 309 21.16 5.02 7.01
C VAL A 309 22.24 4.52 7.96
N THR A 310 23.20 3.74 7.47
CA THR A 310 24.36 3.29 8.27
C THR A 310 25.11 4.47 8.86
N THR A 311 25.51 5.42 8.02
CA THR A 311 26.35 6.55 8.41
C THR A 311 25.64 7.43 9.43
N PHE A 312 24.38 7.81 9.19
CA PHE A 312 23.61 8.62 10.12
C PHE A 312 23.31 7.88 11.44
N ASN A 313 23.06 6.57 11.38
CA ASN A 313 22.83 5.79 12.59
C ASN A 313 24.09 5.66 13.45
N LEU A 314 25.27 5.49 12.85
CA LEU A 314 26.53 5.41 13.59
C LEU A 314 26.99 6.76 14.14
N GLU A 315 26.96 7.81 13.32
CA GLU A 315 27.52 9.11 13.66
C GLU A 315 26.59 9.96 14.53
N ILE A 316 25.28 9.92 14.24
CA ILE A 316 24.29 10.74 14.94
C ILE A 316 23.49 9.88 15.91
N GLY A 317 23.13 8.65 15.56
CA GLY A 317 22.23 7.81 16.36
C GLY A 317 20.78 8.20 16.16
N ILE A 318 20.12 7.54 15.20
CA ILE A 318 18.73 7.78 14.83
C ILE A 318 17.79 6.90 15.66
N THR A 319 16.56 7.35 15.88
CA THR A 319 15.52 6.62 16.62
C THR A 319 14.46 6.03 15.70
N GLY A 320 14.29 6.60 14.52
CA GLY A 320 13.43 6.10 13.46
C GLY A 320 13.65 6.84 12.15
N ALA A 321 12.86 6.49 11.14
CA ALA A 321 12.91 7.12 9.83
C ALA A 321 11.53 7.59 9.33
N ILE A 322 11.55 8.55 8.41
CA ILE A 322 10.41 8.99 7.63
C ILE A 322 10.75 8.77 6.16
N LEU A 323 9.93 8.02 5.44
CA LEU A 323 10.09 7.89 3.98
C LEU A 323 9.29 8.98 3.27
N THR A 324 9.85 9.60 2.25
CA THR A 324 9.16 10.61 1.42
C THR A 324 9.04 10.16 -0.02
N LYS A 325 8.17 10.83 -0.78
CA LYS A 325 8.00 10.61 -2.23
C LYS A 325 7.58 9.17 -2.59
N LEU A 326 6.80 8.53 -1.72
CA LEU A 326 6.23 7.20 -2.00
C LEU A 326 5.15 7.22 -3.08
N ASP A 327 4.70 8.40 -3.49
CA ASP A 327 3.78 8.62 -4.60
C ASP A 327 4.46 8.63 -5.98
N GLY A 328 5.79 8.74 -6.01
CA GLY A 328 6.55 8.58 -7.25
C GLY A 328 6.64 7.11 -7.70
N ASP A 329 7.31 6.89 -8.83
CA ASP A 329 7.74 5.55 -9.29
C ASP A 329 8.85 5.02 -8.38
N SER A 330 8.52 4.81 -7.11
CA SER A 330 9.45 4.41 -6.08
C SER A 330 9.55 2.90 -6.06
N ARG A 331 10.77 2.39 -6.27
CA ARG A 331 11.04 0.95 -6.33
C ARG A 331 10.96 0.23 -4.98
N GLY A 332 10.72 0.95 -3.87
CA GLY A 332 10.56 0.37 -2.53
C GLY A 332 11.87 -0.04 -1.84
N GLY A 333 13.02 -0.01 -2.53
CA GLY A 333 14.30 -0.44 -1.98
C GLY A 333 14.80 0.37 -0.77
N ALA A 334 14.43 1.65 -0.68
CA ALA A 334 14.72 2.49 0.49
C ALA A 334 14.05 1.93 1.76
N ALA A 335 12.78 1.54 1.67
CA ALA A 335 12.00 1.05 2.80
C ALA A 335 12.59 -0.24 3.37
N LEU A 336 13.00 -1.14 2.48
CA LEU A 336 13.64 -2.40 2.83
C LEU A 336 15.02 -2.19 3.46
N SER A 337 15.74 -1.14 3.07
CA SER A 337 17.12 -0.91 3.53
C SER A 337 17.20 -0.25 4.91
N VAL A 338 16.23 0.59 5.28
CA VAL A 338 16.31 1.39 6.53
C VAL A 338 16.38 0.50 7.76
N LYS A 339 15.38 -0.38 7.94
CA LYS A 339 15.26 -1.20 9.15
C LYS A 339 16.38 -2.22 9.22
N GLU A 340 16.66 -2.86 8.09
CA GLU A 340 17.65 -3.93 8.00
C GLU A 340 19.08 -3.48 8.34
N VAL A 341 19.39 -2.20 8.08
CA VAL A 341 20.73 -1.65 8.29
C VAL A 341 20.86 -0.91 9.62
N SER A 342 19.84 -0.16 10.04
CA SER A 342 19.89 0.61 11.30
C SER A 342 19.32 -0.14 12.51
N GLY A 343 18.51 -1.17 12.28
CA GLY A 343 17.63 -1.77 13.29
C GLY A 343 16.47 -0.87 13.73
N LYS A 344 16.35 0.35 13.19
CA LYS A 344 15.35 1.36 13.61
C LYS A 344 14.10 1.30 12.72
N PRO A 345 12.91 1.54 13.29
CA PRO A 345 11.66 1.45 12.54
C PRO A 345 11.45 2.67 11.64
N ILE A 346 10.70 2.47 10.56
CA ILE A 346 10.09 3.56 9.80
C ILE A 346 8.80 3.93 10.53
N LYS A 347 8.64 5.21 10.91
CA LYS A 347 7.49 5.66 11.72
C LYS A 347 6.40 6.27 10.85
N LEU A 348 6.79 7.05 9.85
CA LEU A 348 5.88 7.82 9.02
C LEU A 348 6.29 7.74 7.56
N VAL A 349 5.33 8.01 6.69
CA VAL A 349 5.52 8.08 5.25
C VAL A 349 4.79 9.24 4.61
N GLY A 350 5.49 9.93 3.70
CA GLY A 350 4.95 10.99 2.85
C GLY A 350 4.52 10.43 1.50
N ARG A 351 3.24 10.59 1.15
CA ARG A 351 2.60 10.05 -0.08
C ARG A 351 2.13 11.11 -1.07
N GLY A 352 2.75 12.28 -1.04
CA GLY A 352 2.35 13.37 -1.91
C GLY A 352 3.01 14.65 -1.51
N GLU A 353 2.65 15.74 -2.17
CA GLU A 353 3.19 17.07 -1.92
C GLU A 353 2.34 17.86 -0.91
N ARG A 354 1.06 17.53 -0.74
CA ARG A 354 0.14 18.31 0.12
C ARG A 354 0.47 18.16 1.59
N MET A 355 0.07 19.15 2.38
CA MET A 355 0.33 19.19 3.83
C MET A 355 -0.36 18.08 4.61
N GLU A 356 -1.39 17.44 4.04
CA GLU A 356 -2.07 16.30 4.65
C GLU A 356 -1.45 14.94 4.30
N ASP A 357 -0.52 14.88 3.34
CA ASP A 357 -0.01 13.63 2.76
C ASP A 357 1.10 12.99 3.61
N LEU A 358 0.96 13.00 4.93
CA LEU A 358 1.84 12.32 5.88
C LEU A 358 1.02 11.34 6.72
N GLU A 359 1.40 10.07 6.68
CA GLU A 359 0.66 8.97 7.31
C GLU A 359 1.60 8.08 8.14
N PRO A 360 1.08 7.32 9.12
CA PRO A 360 1.84 6.24 9.76
C PRO A 360 2.32 5.21 8.75
N PHE A 361 3.50 4.64 9.00
CA PHE A 361 4.00 3.53 8.21
C PHE A 361 3.39 2.21 8.69
N TYR A 362 2.88 1.44 7.74
CA TYR A 362 2.26 0.13 7.96
C TYR A 362 3.04 -0.90 7.12
N PRO A 363 3.96 -1.67 7.74
CA PRO A 363 4.79 -2.65 7.03
C PRO A 363 3.98 -3.70 6.28
N ASP A 364 2.90 -4.19 6.89
CA ASP A 364 1.90 -5.12 6.32
C ASP A 364 1.30 -4.57 5.02
N ARG A 365 0.80 -3.32 5.05
CA ARG A 365 0.20 -2.69 3.87
C ARG A 365 1.24 -2.43 2.79
N MET A 366 2.48 -2.14 3.18
CA MET A 366 3.56 -1.92 2.22
C MET A 366 3.95 -3.22 1.54
N ALA A 367 4.09 -4.31 2.29
CA ALA A 367 4.39 -5.64 1.74
C ALA A 367 3.28 -6.10 0.78
N GLY A 368 2.01 -5.98 1.19
CA GLY A 368 0.87 -6.30 0.31
C GLY A 368 0.84 -5.48 -0.99
N ARG A 369 1.26 -4.21 -0.95
CA ARG A 369 1.39 -3.36 -2.15
C ARG A 369 2.54 -3.78 -3.06
N ILE A 370 3.71 -4.08 -2.48
CA ILE A 370 4.89 -4.58 -3.22
C ILE A 370 4.54 -5.85 -3.99
N LEU A 371 3.84 -6.78 -3.33
CA LEU A 371 3.42 -8.04 -3.95
C LEU A 371 2.33 -7.85 -5.01
N GLY A 372 1.73 -6.66 -5.15
CA GLY A 372 0.59 -6.41 -6.04
C GLY A 372 -0.68 -7.19 -5.64
N MET A 373 -0.68 -7.78 -4.45
CA MET A 373 -1.60 -8.84 -4.04
C MET A 373 -2.19 -8.56 -2.66
N GLY A 374 -2.69 -7.34 -2.44
CA GLY A 374 -3.39 -6.96 -1.20
C GLY A 374 -4.56 -7.90 -0.83
N ASP A 375 -5.06 -8.70 -1.78
CA ASP A 375 -6.21 -9.59 -1.59
C ASP A 375 -5.86 -11.09 -1.41
N VAL A 376 -4.66 -11.58 -1.74
CA VAL A 376 -4.31 -13.02 -1.63
C VAL A 376 -3.93 -13.43 -0.21
N LEU A 377 -3.36 -12.53 0.57
CA LEU A 377 -3.10 -12.78 2.00
C LEU A 377 -4.39 -12.98 2.78
N SER A 378 -5.42 -12.18 2.46
CA SER A 378 -6.76 -12.37 3.02
C SER A 378 -7.33 -13.75 2.67
N PHE A 379 -6.98 -14.30 1.50
CA PHE A 379 -7.42 -15.63 1.07
C PHE A 379 -6.70 -16.74 1.84
N VAL A 380 -5.38 -16.65 2.05
CA VAL A 380 -4.62 -17.65 2.80
C VAL A 380 -4.98 -17.62 4.30
N GLU A 381 -5.12 -16.43 4.89
CA GLU A 381 -5.57 -16.27 6.28
C GLU A 381 -6.99 -16.80 6.49
N LYS A 382 -7.90 -16.52 5.56
CA LYS A 382 -9.27 -17.06 5.59
C LYS A 382 -9.29 -18.56 5.32
N ALA A 383 -8.47 -19.09 4.42
CA ALA A 383 -8.34 -20.53 4.19
C ALA A 383 -7.86 -21.24 5.47
N GLN A 384 -6.88 -20.66 6.19
CA GLN A 384 -6.44 -21.16 7.49
C GLN A 384 -7.52 -21.04 8.58
N GLN A 385 -8.35 -20.00 8.56
CA GLN A 385 -9.50 -19.86 9.47
C GLN A 385 -10.61 -20.87 9.17
N VAL A 386 -10.92 -21.12 7.89
CA VAL A 386 -11.92 -22.10 7.45
C VAL A 386 -11.43 -23.54 7.69
N MET A 387 -10.12 -23.76 7.71
CA MET A 387 -9.51 -25.03 8.12
C MET A 387 -9.47 -25.23 9.64
N ARG A 388 -9.94 -24.27 10.47
CA ARG A 388 -10.15 -24.53 11.91
C ARG A 388 -11.43 -25.36 12.10
N GLN A 389 -11.16 -26.64 12.35
CA GLN A 389 -11.94 -27.85 12.18
C GLN A 389 -13.31 -28.03 12.87
N GLU A 390 -13.97 -27.01 13.42
CA GLU A 390 -15.17 -27.25 14.25
C GLU A 390 -16.50 -27.19 13.47
N ASP A 391 -16.65 -26.31 12.48
CA ASP A 391 -17.90 -26.20 11.70
C ASP A 391 -18.03 -27.27 10.59
N ALA A 392 -16.92 -27.84 10.12
CA ALA A 392 -16.91 -28.78 8.99
C ALA A 392 -17.48 -30.16 9.36
N GLU A 393 -17.23 -30.65 10.57
CA GLU A 393 -17.69 -31.96 11.04
C GLU A 393 -19.20 -31.97 11.34
N GLU A 394 -19.76 -30.89 11.91
CA GLU A 394 -21.20 -30.75 12.09
C GLU A 394 -21.92 -30.66 10.76
N LEU A 395 -21.38 -29.88 9.82
CA LEU A 395 -21.90 -29.77 8.47
C LEU A 395 -21.85 -31.13 7.77
N GLN A 396 -20.75 -31.86 7.87
CA GLN A 396 -20.61 -33.21 7.32
C GLN A 396 -21.66 -34.17 7.91
N LYS A 397 -21.86 -34.20 9.24
CA LYS A 397 -22.90 -35.03 9.90
C LYS A 397 -24.33 -34.65 9.45
N LYS A 398 -24.62 -33.37 9.27
CA LYS A 398 -25.92 -32.89 8.80
C LYS A 398 -26.20 -33.21 7.33
N ILE A 399 -25.17 -33.15 6.48
CA ILE A 399 -25.26 -33.56 5.07
C ILE A 399 -25.44 -35.09 4.98
N MET A 400 -24.69 -35.87 5.77
CA MET A 400 -24.84 -37.34 5.83
C MET A 400 -26.22 -37.79 6.30
N SER A 401 -26.88 -37.00 7.16
CA SER A 401 -28.23 -37.32 7.65
C SER A 401 -29.36 -36.76 6.77
N ALA A 402 -29.05 -36.14 5.61
CA ALA A 402 -30.01 -35.51 4.70
C ALA A 402 -30.91 -34.44 5.37
N LYS A 403 -30.48 -33.87 6.50
CA LYS A 403 -31.21 -32.86 7.28
C LYS A 403 -30.85 -31.42 6.92
N PHE A 404 -30.29 -31.19 5.73
CA PHE A 404 -29.87 -29.86 5.30
C PHE A 404 -31.10 -28.96 5.05
N ASP A 405 -31.33 -27.96 5.88
CA ASP A 405 -32.57 -27.17 5.90
C ASP A 405 -32.37 -25.70 5.44
N PHE A 406 -33.40 -24.85 5.50
CA PHE A 406 -33.25 -23.44 5.11
C PHE A 406 -32.42 -22.61 6.10
N ASN A 407 -32.30 -23.04 7.36
CA ASN A 407 -31.44 -22.36 8.34
C ASN A 407 -29.96 -22.60 8.00
N ASP A 408 -29.61 -23.83 7.65
CA ASP A 408 -28.28 -24.20 7.18
C ASP A 408 -27.97 -23.51 5.85
N PHE A 409 -28.93 -23.47 4.91
CA PHE A 409 -28.81 -22.71 3.68
C PHE A 409 -28.49 -21.24 3.96
N LEU A 410 -29.27 -20.59 4.82
CA LEU A 410 -29.07 -19.18 5.18
C LEU A 410 -27.73 -18.94 5.89
N LYS A 411 -27.30 -19.84 6.80
CA LYS A 411 -25.98 -19.77 7.46
C LYS A 411 -24.86 -19.81 6.42
N GLN A 412 -24.96 -20.70 5.43
CA GLN A 412 -23.96 -20.80 4.35
C GLN A 412 -23.98 -19.58 3.43
N THR A 413 -25.15 -19.14 2.99
CA THR A 413 -25.31 -17.96 2.13
C THR A 413 -24.79 -16.68 2.81
N ARG A 414 -25.07 -16.49 4.11
CA ARG A 414 -24.55 -15.36 4.90
C ARG A 414 -23.04 -15.43 5.08
N THR A 415 -22.48 -16.62 5.25
CA THR A 415 -21.02 -16.81 5.35
C THR A 415 -20.34 -16.41 4.05
N VAL A 416 -20.88 -16.86 2.91
CA VAL A 416 -20.43 -16.45 1.57
C VAL A 416 -20.59 -14.94 1.35
N ALA A 417 -21.69 -14.34 1.81
CA ALA A 417 -21.91 -12.89 1.73
C ALA A 417 -20.94 -12.08 2.61
N LYS A 418 -20.68 -12.54 3.84
CA LYS A 418 -19.70 -11.95 4.78
C LYS A 418 -18.26 -12.03 4.27
N MET A 419 -17.94 -13.00 3.40
CA MET A 419 -16.62 -13.10 2.77
C MET A 419 -16.31 -11.94 1.81
N GLY A 420 -17.32 -11.16 1.39
CA GLY A 420 -17.13 -9.85 0.77
C GLY A 420 -17.01 -9.90 -0.76
N SER A 421 -18.13 -9.62 -1.42
CA SER A 421 -18.34 -9.46 -2.86
C SER A 421 -18.08 -10.72 -3.70
N VAL A 422 -19.15 -11.21 -4.33
CA VAL A 422 -19.07 -12.16 -5.45
C VAL A 422 -18.14 -11.63 -6.55
N SER A 423 -17.96 -10.29 -6.64
CA SER A 423 -16.95 -9.60 -7.47
C SER A 423 -15.53 -10.12 -7.25
N ARG A 424 -15.13 -10.29 -5.99
CA ARG A 424 -13.75 -10.69 -5.66
C ARG A 424 -13.51 -12.15 -5.96
N VAL A 425 -14.44 -13.03 -5.61
CA VAL A 425 -14.33 -14.49 -5.88
C VAL A 425 -14.28 -14.77 -7.38
N ILE A 426 -15.11 -14.10 -8.19
CA ILE A 426 -15.11 -14.28 -9.65
C ILE A 426 -13.87 -13.66 -10.30
N GLY A 427 -13.37 -12.53 -9.77
CA GLY A 427 -12.09 -11.96 -10.18
C GLY A 427 -10.86 -12.81 -9.84
N MET A 428 -11.03 -13.86 -9.01
CA MET A 428 -9.96 -14.76 -8.55
C MET A 428 -9.86 -16.07 -9.36
N ILE A 429 -10.73 -16.33 -10.35
CA ILE A 429 -10.67 -17.51 -11.21
C ILE A 429 -9.92 -17.16 -12.52
N PRO A 430 -8.73 -17.73 -12.78
CA PRO A 430 -8.01 -17.50 -14.03
C PRO A 430 -8.85 -17.95 -15.24
N GLY A 431 -9.08 -17.04 -16.19
CA GLY A 431 -9.83 -17.35 -17.43
C GLY A 431 -11.31 -16.96 -17.45
N MET A 432 -11.89 -16.45 -16.35
CA MET A 432 -13.31 -16.04 -16.26
C MET A 432 -13.54 -14.52 -16.33
N GLY A 433 -12.74 -13.79 -17.12
CA GLY A 433 -12.83 -12.33 -17.32
C GLY A 433 -14.10 -11.80 -18.01
N LYS A 434 -15.23 -12.52 -17.99
CA LYS A 434 -16.48 -12.16 -18.69
C LYS A 434 -17.67 -11.87 -17.77
N VAL A 435 -17.47 -11.75 -16.46
CA VAL A 435 -18.56 -11.37 -15.55
C VAL A 435 -18.53 -9.86 -15.32
N THR A 436 -19.61 -9.19 -15.72
CA THR A 436 -19.72 -7.74 -15.64
C THR A 436 -20.03 -7.28 -14.20
N PRO A 437 -19.60 -6.07 -13.79
CA PRO A 437 -20.00 -5.48 -12.51
C PRO A 437 -21.52 -5.38 -12.29
N ALA A 438 -22.31 -5.42 -13.37
CA ALA A 438 -23.78 -5.49 -13.29
C ALA A 438 -24.26 -6.86 -12.78
N GLN A 439 -23.73 -7.95 -13.34
CA GLN A 439 -24.08 -9.32 -12.93
C GLN A 439 -23.72 -9.60 -11.46
N ILE A 440 -22.66 -8.99 -10.94
CA ILE A 440 -22.31 -9.12 -9.52
C ILE A 440 -23.30 -8.38 -8.61
N ARG A 441 -23.68 -7.15 -8.97
CA ARG A 441 -24.70 -6.41 -8.20
C ARG A 441 -26.05 -7.13 -8.22
N ASP A 442 -26.37 -7.80 -9.32
CA ASP A 442 -27.59 -8.60 -9.43
C ASP A 442 -27.50 -9.87 -8.56
N ALA A 443 -26.33 -10.51 -8.48
CA ALA A 443 -26.10 -11.63 -7.55
C ALA A 443 -26.27 -11.20 -6.08
N GLU A 444 -25.70 -10.05 -5.67
CA GLU A 444 -25.85 -9.53 -4.31
C GLU A 444 -27.31 -9.20 -3.96
N LYS A 445 -28.05 -8.60 -4.89
CA LYS A 445 -29.50 -8.37 -4.73
C LYS A 445 -30.28 -9.68 -4.62
N ASN A 446 -29.91 -10.69 -5.39
CA ASN A 446 -30.56 -12.00 -5.33
C ASN A 446 -30.33 -12.69 -3.99
N LEU A 447 -29.14 -12.56 -3.39
CA LEU A 447 -28.87 -13.09 -2.04
C LEU A 447 -29.74 -12.43 -0.98
N LEU A 448 -29.86 -11.09 -1.02
CA LEU A 448 -30.75 -10.34 -0.12
C LEU A 448 -32.22 -10.74 -0.31
N ASN A 449 -32.64 -11.02 -1.54
CA ASN A 449 -33.99 -11.49 -1.83
C ASN A 449 -34.25 -12.89 -1.25
N MET A 450 -33.28 -13.80 -1.30
CA MET A 450 -33.38 -15.13 -0.72
C MET A 450 -33.47 -15.07 0.81
N GLU A 451 -32.64 -14.22 1.43
CA GLU A 451 -32.65 -13.99 2.87
C GLU A 451 -34.03 -13.49 3.36
N ALA A 452 -34.59 -12.48 2.68
CA ALA A 452 -35.93 -11.98 3.00
C ALA A 452 -37.03 -13.05 2.88
N MET A 453 -36.94 -13.95 1.89
CA MET A 453 -37.88 -15.07 1.74
C MET A 453 -37.74 -16.11 2.86
N ILE A 454 -36.52 -16.45 3.28
CA ILE A 454 -36.26 -17.41 4.36
C ILE A 454 -36.69 -16.84 5.71
N GLU A 455 -36.45 -15.55 5.95
CA GLU A 455 -36.87 -14.88 7.18
C GLU A 455 -38.39 -14.80 7.34
N ALA A 456 -39.16 -14.77 6.23
CA ALA A 456 -40.62 -14.82 6.24
C ALA A 456 -41.22 -16.22 6.51
N MET A 457 -40.40 -17.27 6.50
CA MET A 457 -40.82 -18.64 6.84
C MET A 457 -40.95 -18.83 8.35
N THR A 458 -41.86 -19.71 8.76
CA THR A 458 -41.94 -20.19 10.15
C THR A 458 -40.78 -21.15 10.48
N PRO A 459 -40.41 -21.35 11.76
CA PRO A 459 -39.35 -22.28 12.14
C PRO A 459 -39.55 -23.70 11.57
N GLU A 460 -40.79 -24.21 11.59
CA GLU A 460 -41.12 -25.53 11.03
C GLU A 460 -40.90 -25.60 9.51
N GLU A 461 -41.23 -24.54 8.78
CA GLU A 461 -41.03 -24.46 7.32
C GLU A 461 -39.55 -24.32 6.96
N ARG A 462 -38.73 -23.73 7.85
CA ARG A 462 -37.29 -23.66 7.65
C ARG A 462 -36.63 -25.01 7.86
N GLU A 463 -37.04 -25.76 8.88
CA GLU A 463 -36.51 -27.09 9.22
C GLU A 463 -37.00 -28.18 8.24
N LYS A 464 -38.21 -28.03 7.68
CA LYS A 464 -38.83 -29.00 6.75
C LYS A 464 -39.23 -28.34 5.44
N PRO A 465 -38.29 -28.17 4.49
CA PRO A 465 -38.54 -27.57 3.18
C PRO A 465 -39.62 -28.27 2.33
N GLU A 466 -39.90 -29.54 2.62
CA GLU A 466 -40.95 -30.34 1.97
C GLU A 466 -42.34 -29.69 2.15
N LEU A 467 -42.59 -29.07 3.32
CA LEU A 467 -43.85 -28.39 3.60
C LEU A 467 -44.12 -27.23 2.63
N LEU A 468 -43.07 -26.53 2.20
CA LEU A 468 -43.15 -25.46 1.21
C LEU A 468 -43.19 -25.97 -0.23
N ALA A 469 -42.65 -27.16 -0.51
CA ALA A 469 -42.75 -27.81 -1.81
C ALA A 469 -44.16 -28.34 -2.09
N GLU A 470 -44.83 -28.87 -1.08
CA GLU A 470 -46.16 -29.49 -1.20
C GLU A 470 -47.32 -28.49 -1.11
N SER A 471 -47.13 -27.37 -0.41
CA SER A 471 -48.21 -26.41 -0.13
C SER A 471 -48.09 -25.09 -0.90
N PRO A 472 -48.90 -24.87 -1.95
CA PRO A 472 -48.98 -23.58 -2.63
C PRO A 472 -49.44 -22.44 -1.72
N VAL A 473 -50.29 -22.74 -0.73
CA VAL A 473 -50.80 -21.75 0.24
C VAL A 473 -49.67 -21.18 1.08
N ARG A 474 -48.74 -22.03 1.55
CA ARG A 474 -47.57 -21.59 2.31
C ARG A 474 -46.62 -20.75 1.45
N ARG A 475 -46.41 -21.12 0.18
CA ARG A 475 -45.59 -20.31 -0.75
C ARG A 475 -46.20 -18.94 -1.01
N LYS A 476 -47.52 -18.84 -1.18
CA LYS A 476 -48.22 -17.57 -1.36
C LYS A 476 -48.10 -16.67 -0.14
N ARG A 477 -48.20 -17.23 1.07
CA ARG A 477 -47.97 -16.50 2.34
C ARG A 477 -46.55 -15.95 2.42
N VAL A 478 -45.54 -16.81 2.25
CA VAL A 478 -44.12 -16.40 2.30
C VAL A 478 -43.81 -15.33 1.24
N ALA A 479 -44.39 -15.45 0.05
CA ALA A 479 -44.27 -14.45 -1.01
C ALA A 479 -44.84 -13.08 -0.58
N GLN A 480 -46.04 -13.06 0.02
CA GLN A 480 -46.66 -11.83 0.52
C GLN A 480 -45.83 -11.19 1.64
N ASP A 481 -45.42 -11.99 2.63
CA ASP A 481 -44.68 -11.52 3.81
C ASP A 481 -43.27 -11.02 3.47
N SER A 482 -42.65 -11.55 2.40
CA SER A 482 -41.33 -11.11 1.91
C SER A 482 -41.38 -10.07 0.79
N GLY A 483 -42.58 -9.67 0.34
CA GLY A 483 -42.77 -8.75 -0.79
C GLY A 483 -42.26 -9.31 -2.13
N LYS A 484 -42.33 -10.63 -2.32
CA LYS A 484 -41.87 -11.38 -3.50
C LYS A 484 -43.04 -12.09 -4.19
N THR A 485 -42.77 -12.74 -5.33
CA THR A 485 -43.76 -13.53 -6.05
C THR A 485 -43.71 -15.00 -5.64
N GLU A 486 -44.82 -15.72 -5.78
CA GLU A 486 -44.87 -17.17 -5.52
C GLU A 486 -43.85 -17.95 -6.38
N GLN A 487 -43.61 -17.49 -7.61
CA GLN A 487 -42.61 -18.07 -8.51
C GLN A 487 -41.19 -17.94 -7.93
N GLN A 488 -40.84 -16.81 -7.32
CA GLN A 488 -39.54 -16.61 -6.69
C GLN A 488 -39.35 -17.52 -5.47
N VAL A 489 -40.41 -17.73 -4.68
CA VAL A 489 -40.39 -18.66 -3.54
C VAL A 489 -40.26 -20.11 -4.04
N SER A 490 -40.98 -20.48 -5.09
CA SER A 490 -40.88 -21.80 -5.72
C SER A 490 -39.47 -22.08 -6.27
N GLN A 491 -38.84 -21.08 -6.89
CA GLN A 491 -37.46 -21.15 -7.37
C GLN A 491 -36.46 -21.35 -6.22
N LEU A 492 -36.63 -20.64 -5.10
CA LEU A 492 -35.78 -20.81 -3.92
C LEU A 492 -35.89 -22.24 -3.35
N VAL A 493 -37.10 -22.79 -3.25
CA VAL A 493 -37.33 -24.18 -2.82
C VAL A 493 -36.63 -25.15 -3.77
N ALA A 494 -36.80 -24.98 -5.08
CA ALA A 494 -36.14 -25.83 -6.08
C ALA A 494 -34.60 -25.78 -5.98
N GLN A 495 -34.02 -24.59 -5.75
CA GLN A 495 -32.58 -24.43 -5.58
C GLN A 495 -32.05 -25.18 -4.35
N LEU A 496 -32.79 -25.18 -3.24
CA LEU A 496 -32.41 -25.95 -2.05
C LEU A 496 -32.40 -27.47 -2.34
N PHE A 497 -33.43 -27.99 -2.99
CA PHE A 497 -33.51 -29.42 -3.34
C PHE A 497 -32.44 -29.83 -4.37
N GLN A 498 -32.16 -28.98 -5.36
CA GLN A 498 -31.05 -29.20 -6.28
C GLN A 498 -29.71 -29.27 -5.55
N MET A 499 -29.51 -28.40 -4.56
CA MET A 499 -28.29 -28.42 -3.76
C MET A 499 -28.18 -29.69 -2.91
N ARG A 500 -29.27 -30.14 -2.28
CA ARG A 500 -29.32 -31.42 -1.55
C ARG A 500 -28.91 -32.60 -2.43
N VAL A 501 -29.41 -32.67 -3.67
CA VAL A 501 -29.06 -33.72 -4.64
C VAL A 501 -27.57 -33.66 -5.01
N ARG A 502 -27.06 -32.48 -5.35
CA ARG A 502 -25.64 -32.29 -5.70
C ARG A 502 -24.70 -32.68 -4.56
N MET A 503 -25.04 -32.28 -3.32
CA MET A 503 -24.23 -32.60 -2.14
C MET A 503 -24.23 -34.09 -1.84
N LYS A 504 -25.38 -34.77 -2.00
CA LYS A 504 -25.47 -36.23 -1.86
C LYS A 504 -24.61 -36.97 -2.90
N ASN A 505 -24.63 -36.51 -4.16
CA ASN A 505 -23.83 -37.12 -5.23
C ASN A 505 -22.32 -36.89 -5.02
N LEU A 506 -21.91 -35.69 -4.60
CA LEU A 506 -20.53 -35.37 -4.24
C LEU A 506 -19.99 -36.25 -3.10
N MET A 507 -20.81 -36.52 -2.09
CA MET A 507 -20.41 -37.39 -0.98
C MET A 507 -20.31 -38.86 -1.40
N GLY A 508 -21.21 -39.35 -2.25
CA GLY A 508 -21.12 -40.71 -2.79
C GLY A 508 -19.84 -40.96 -3.58
N VAL A 509 -19.32 -39.93 -4.27
CA VAL A 509 -18.04 -39.97 -4.99
C VAL A 509 -16.83 -39.90 -4.04
N MET A 510 -16.95 -39.20 -2.91
CA MET A 510 -15.89 -39.16 -1.88
C MET A 510 -15.80 -40.47 -1.05
N GLU A 511 -16.92 -41.16 -0.80
CA GLU A 511 -16.94 -42.49 -0.15
C GLU A 511 -16.36 -43.60 -1.03
N SER A 512 -16.46 -43.48 -2.36
CA SER A 512 -15.92 -44.48 -3.31
C SER A 512 -14.43 -44.35 -3.61
N GLY A 513 -13.73 -43.38 -3.01
CA GLY A 513 -12.27 -43.21 -3.14
C GLY A 513 -11.77 -42.86 -4.55
N SER A 514 -12.66 -42.51 -5.48
CA SER A 514 -12.32 -42.17 -6.86
C SER A 514 -12.54 -40.67 -7.10
N LEU A 515 -11.47 -39.87 -7.04
CA LEU A 515 -11.52 -38.47 -7.52
C LEU A 515 -11.60 -38.49 -9.05
N PRO A 516 -12.73 -38.08 -9.68
CA PRO A 516 -12.79 -37.96 -11.13
C PRO A 516 -11.96 -36.75 -11.54
N THR A 517 -11.21 -36.87 -12.64
CA THR A 517 -10.62 -35.70 -13.30
C THR A 517 -11.72 -34.70 -13.66
N LEU A 518 -11.42 -33.40 -13.59
CA LEU A 518 -12.38 -32.31 -13.82
C LEU A 518 -13.13 -32.42 -15.17
N SER A 519 -12.55 -33.12 -16.15
CA SER A 519 -13.19 -33.48 -17.42
C SER A 519 -14.42 -34.38 -17.26
N ASN A 520 -14.35 -35.37 -16.36
CA ASN A 520 -15.39 -36.37 -16.15
C ASN A 520 -16.55 -35.82 -15.31
N LEU A 521 -16.24 -34.85 -14.45
CA LEU A 521 -17.24 -34.05 -13.72
C LEU A 521 -18.05 -33.16 -14.67
N GLU A 522 -17.41 -32.57 -15.68
CA GLU A 522 -18.11 -31.72 -16.66
C GLU A 522 -19.03 -32.53 -17.59
N GLU A 523 -18.61 -33.74 -17.98
CA GLU A 523 -19.45 -34.67 -18.76
C GLU A 523 -20.60 -35.28 -17.94
N ALA A 524 -20.36 -35.62 -16.67
CA ALA A 524 -21.40 -36.10 -15.76
C ALA A 524 -22.47 -35.02 -15.51
N LEU A 525 -22.06 -33.76 -15.31
CA LEU A 525 -22.98 -32.63 -15.12
C LEU A 525 -23.81 -32.34 -16.39
N LYS A 526 -23.23 -32.48 -17.59
CA LYS A 526 -23.97 -32.33 -18.87
C LYS A 526 -24.92 -33.49 -19.15
N ALA A 527 -24.59 -34.70 -18.71
CA ALA A 527 -25.47 -35.86 -18.81
C ALA A 527 -26.66 -35.75 -17.84
N GLU A 528 -26.45 -35.22 -16.64
CA GLU A 528 -27.50 -35.02 -15.63
C GLU A 528 -28.48 -33.90 -15.99
N GLU A 529 -28.05 -32.80 -16.63
CA GLU A 529 -28.97 -31.76 -17.14
C GLU A 529 -30.02 -32.34 -18.11
N LYS A 530 -29.66 -33.34 -18.92
CA LYS A 530 -30.59 -34.04 -19.81
C LYS A 530 -31.57 -34.94 -19.06
N VAL A 531 -31.13 -35.63 -18.01
CA VAL A 531 -31.97 -36.55 -17.21
C VAL A 531 -32.94 -35.77 -16.31
N ILE A 532 -32.50 -34.66 -15.73
CA ILE A 532 -33.30 -33.80 -14.86
C ILE A 532 -34.35 -33.02 -15.66
N SER A 533 -34.01 -32.59 -16.88
CA SER A 533 -35.00 -32.04 -17.83
C SER A 533 -36.12 -33.07 -18.10
N PHE A 534 -35.77 -34.33 -18.32
CA PHE A 534 -36.73 -35.40 -18.60
C PHE A 534 -37.59 -35.79 -17.37
N SER A 535 -37.00 -35.82 -16.17
CA SER A 535 -37.72 -36.18 -14.94
C SER A 535 -38.62 -35.05 -14.43
N THR A 536 -38.18 -33.79 -14.56
CA THR A 536 -39.03 -32.61 -14.29
C THR A 536 -40.19 -32.54 -15.28
N TYR A 537 -39.97 -32.89 -16.55
CA TYR A 537 -41.04 -32.98 -17.56
C TYR A 537 -42.07 -34.07 -17.25
N MET A 538 -41.65 -35.19 -16.64
CA MET A 538 -42.54 -36.30 -16.26
C MET A 538 -43.32 -36.04 -14.96
N ILE A 539 -42.75 -35.32 -14.00
CA ILE A 539 -43.42 -34.97 -12.74
C ILE A 539 -44.48 -33.87 -12.95
N PHE A 540 -44.30 -32.99 -13.94
CA PHE A 540 -45.22 -31.88 -14.22
C PHE A 540 -46.26 -32.14 -15.32
N ASN A 541 -46.20 -33.26 -16.06
CA ASN A 541 -47.19 -33.60 -17.12
C ASN A 541 -48.08 -34.82 -16.78
N ASN A 542 -48.02 -35.35 -15.56
CA ASN A 542 -48.89 -36.43 -15.09
C ASN A 542 -49.83 -36.01 -13.95
N PHE A 543 -50.30 -34.76 -13.97
CA PHE A 543 -51.48 -34.28 -13.24
C PHE A 543 -52.21 -33.19 -14.01
#